data_AF-A0A2W1N384-F1
#
_entry.id   AF-A0A2W1N384-F1
#
_cell.length_a   1.000
_cell.length_b   1.000
_cell.length_c   1.000
_cell.angle_alpha   90.00
_cell.angle_beta   90.00
_cell.angle_gamma   90.00
#
_symmetry.space_group_name_H-M   'P 1'
#
loop_
_entity.id
_entity.type
_entity.pdbx_description
1 polymer ?
#
loop_
_entity_poly.entity_id
_entity_poly.type
_entity_poly.pdbx_seq_one_letter_code
_entity_poly.pdbx_strand_id
1 'polypeptide(L)'
;MRAVGAIDPGPILTVASAATTDIGAARANTLSISGTTGITSFGTAPAGTTRWLTFQGVLTITYNATSMILPGLANITTVGGDTALFVSLGGGNWRCMDYMRVAAMPALTIDKGLATAWVNFNGVTMSIKGAHNVASVTRVSAGVYTINFVNPMANANYAVGYSAGTGNGRWMYLYNGTFNTTDSTSTKTTTSVRVMFADGGGSAVDNADISVIIFGGM
;
A
#
# COMPACT_ATOMS: atom_id res chain seq x y z
N MET A 1 25.87 38.55 -1.96
CA MET A 1 26.49 38.15 -0.68
C MET A 1 26.40 36.64 -0.60
N ARG A 2 27.53 35.92 -0.76
CA ARG A 2 27.53 34.45 -0.75
C ARG A 2 27.82 34.01 0.69
N ALA A 3 26.89 33.30 1.33
CA ALA A 3 27.16 32.74 2.65
C ALA A 3 28.26 31.68 2.51
N VAL A 4 29.39 31.89 3.18
CA VAL A 4 30.50 30.93 3.28
C VAL A 4 30.50 30.45 4.73
N GLY A 5 29.57 29.53 5.06
CA GLY A 5 29.34 28.99 6.39
C GLY A 5 28.07 28.15 6.45
N ALA A 6 27.86 27.40 7.54
CA ALA A 6 26.59 26.73 7.79
C ALA A 6 25.47 27.78 7.81
N ILE A 7 24.36 27.48 7.15
CA ILE A 7 23.15 28.29 7.29
C ILE A 7 22.66 28.10 8.73
N ASP A 8 22.74 29.16 9.55
CA ASP A 8 22.12 29.17 10.88
C ASP A 8 20.66 29.62 10.71
N PRO A 9 19.67 28.72 10.82
CA PRO A 9 18.26 29.09 10.65
C PRO A 9 17.68 29.85 11.85
N GLY A 10 18.48 30.09 12.90
CA GLY A 10 18.01 30.58 14.18
C GLY A 10 17.41 29.49 15.06
N PRO A 11 16.96 29.82 16.29
CA PRO A 11 16.36 28.85 17.21
C PRO A 11 15.04 28.28 16.67
N ILE A 12 14.71 27.05 17.06
CA ILE A 12 13.41 26.44 16.75
C ILE A 12 12.34 27.13 17.60
N LEU A 13 11.33 27.70 16.96
CA LEU A 13 10.19 28.31 17.65
C LEU A 13 8.98 27.38 17.62
N THR A 14 8.27 27.26 18.74
CA THR A 14 7.01 26.49 18.76
C THR A 14 5.84 27.40 18.41
N VAL A 15 4.98 26.94 17.49
CA VAL A 15 3.73 27.60 17.11
C VAL A 15 2.59 26.60 17.32
N ALA A 16 1.58 26.96 18.10
CA ALA A 16 0.40 26.11 18.26
C ALA A 16 -0.45 26.12 17.00
N SER A 17 -0.91 24.94 16.60
CA SER A 17 -1.85 24.77 15.49
C SER A 17 -3.21 25.40 15.79
N ALA A 18 -3.72 26.09 14.79
CA ALA A 18 -5.03 26.70 14.73
C ALA A 18 -5.48 26.77 13.27
N ALA A 19 -6.75 27.12 13.02
CA ALA A 19 -7.25 27.33 11.65
C ALA A 19 -6.33 28.27 10.86
N THR A 20 -5.90 29.37 11.48
CA THR A 20 -4.79 30.19 11.00
C THR A 20 -3.58 29.97 11.90
N THR A 21 -2.62 29.17 11.45
CA THR A 21 -1.35 28.96 12.13
C THR A 21 -0.32 29.91 11.53
N ASP A 22 -0.18 31.12 12.07
CA ASP A 22 0.63 32.18 11.44
C ASP A 22 2.15 31.92 11.55
N ILE A 23 2.67 31.12 10.61
CA ILE A 23 4.09 30.85 10.45
C ILE A 23 4.81 31.98 9.71
N GLY A 24 4.06 32.85 9.03
CA GLY A 24 4.60 34.02 8.33
C GLY A 24 5.17 35.06 9.28
N ALA A 25 4.45 35.33 10.38
CA ALA A 25 4.88 36.23 11.45
C ALA A 25 5.95 35.63 12.37
N ALA A 26 6.20 34.32 12.29
CA ALA A 26 7.17 33.65 13.16
C ALA A 26 8.59 34.18 12.90
N ARG A 27 9.32 34.47 13.98
CA ARG A 27 10.69 35.03 13.94
C ARG A 27 11.77 33.93 13.90
N ALA A 28 11.48 32.83 13.22
CA ALA A 28 12.37 31.69 13.01
C ALA A 28 12.08 31.03 11.68
N ASN A 29 13.11 30.45 11.05
CA ASN A 29 12.93 29.71 9.80
C ASN A 29 12.55 28.25 10.04
N THR A 30 12.81 27.72 11.23
CA THR A 30 12.42 26.36 11.65
C THR A 30 11.42 26.43 12.78
N LEU A 31 10.29 25.77 12.63
CA LEU A 31 9.16 25.83 13.55
C LEU A 31 8.72 24.43 13.96
N SER A 32 8.42 24.26 15.25
CA SER A 32 7.71 23.10 15.76
C SER A 32 6.23 23.44 15.86
N ILE A 33 5.37 22.67 15.19
CA ILE A 33 3.93 22.86 15.20
C ILE A 33 3.31 21.95 16.26
N SER A 34 2.77 22.55 17.32
CA SER A 34 2.13 21.84 18.44
C SER A 34 0.61 21.80 18.31
N GLY A 35 -0.06 20.97 19.11
CA GLY A 35 -1.52 20.82 19.08
C GLY A 35 -2.03 19.92 17.95
N THR A 36 -3.35 19.86 17.82
CA THR A 36 -4.07 18.93 16.90
C THR A 36 -5.15 19.64 16.08
N THR A 37 -5.19 20.97 16.11
CA THR A 37 -6.22 21.74 15.40
C THR A 37 -5.91 21.74 13.90
N GLY A 38 -6.92 21.51 13.06
CA GLY A 38 -6.76 21.61 11.61
C GLY A 38 -6.31 23.01 11.16
N ILE A 39 -5.46 23.04 10.14
CA ILE A 39 -4.84 24.24 9.59
C ILE A 39 -5.40 24.49 8.19
N THR A 40 -5.99 25.67 7.99
CA THR A 40 -6.50 26.13 6.68
C THR A 40 -5.69 27.30 6.12
N SER A 41 -4.87 27.96 6.95
CA SER A 41 -4.01 29.08 6.55
C SER A 41 -2.73 29.15 7.37
N PHE A 42 -1.67 29.66 6.74
CA PHE A 42 -0.36 29.90 7.35
C PHE A 42 -0.07 31.39 7.63
N GLY A 43 -1.10 32.24 7.55
CA GLY A 43 -0.94 33.69 7.69
C GLY A 43 -0.29 34.31 6.46
N THR A 44 0.05 35.60 6.55
CA THR A 44 0.66 36.35 5.44
C THR A 44 2.18 36.44 5.61
N ALA A 45 2.91 36.38 4.51
CA ALA A 45 4.34 36.64 4.47
C ALA A 45 4.74 37.15 3.09
N PRO A 46 5.85 37.90 2.97
CA PRO A 46 6.44 38.24 1.68
C PRO A 46 6.72 36.98 0.83
N ALA A 47 6.57 37.11 -0.49
CA ALA A 47 6.90 36.03 -1.41
C ALA A 47 8.38 35.63 -1.26
N GLY A 48 8.66 34.32 -1.30
CA GLY A 48 10.00 33.75 -1.06
C GLY A 48 10.34 33.47 0.40
N THR A 49 9.43 33.77 1.35
CA THR A 49 9.61 33.38 2.76
C THR A 49 9.53 31.86 2.90
N THR A 50 10.57 31.24 3.47
CA THR A 50 10.65 29.78 3.64
C THR A 50 10.53 29.40 5.11
N ARG A 51 9.80 28.30 5.39
CA ARG A 51 9.61 27.73 6.71
C ARG A 51 9.77 26.21 6.69
N TRP A 52 10.66 25.70 7.54
CA TRP A 52 10.74 24.29 7.89
C TRP A 52 9.81 24.02 9.08
N LEU A 53 8.92 23.04 8.94
CA LEU A 53 7.96 22.67 9.97
C LEU A 53 8.24 21.25 10.46
N THR A 54 8.08 21.02 11.75
CA THR A 54 8.00 19.68 12.36
C THR A 54 6.71 19.58 13.18
N PHE A 55 5.84 18.64 12.83
CA PHE A 55 4.54 18.46 13.48
C PHE A 55 4.68 17.56 14.72
N GLN A 56 4.03 17.93 15.82
CA GLN A 56 4.11 17.18 17.09
C GLN A 56 2.94 16.22 17.32
N GLY A 57 1.89 16.31 16.50
CA GLY A 57 0.68 15.53 16.67
C GLY A 57 -0.11 15.43 15.38
N VAL A 58 -1.28 14.79 15.48
CA VAL A 58 -2.19 14.59 14.36
C VAL A 58 -3.04 15.84 14.15
N LEU A 59 -2.94 16.44 12.98
CA LEU A 59 -3.81 17.49 12.47
C LEU A 59 -3.97 17.36 10.95
N THR A 60 -4.93 18.09 10.38
CA THR A 60 -5.12 18.17 8.94
C THR A 60 -4.68 19.53 8.42
N ILE A 61 -3.80 19.55 7.42
CA ILE A 61 -3.55 20.73 6.58
C ILE A 61 -4.52 20.65 5.40
N THR A 62 -5.41 21.63 5.30
CA THR A 62 -6.45 21.64 4.26
C THR A 62 -5.92 22.22 2.96
N TYR A 63 -6.01 21.46 1.88
CA TYR A 63 -5.64 21.91 0.55
C TYR A 63 -6.58 23.01 0.05
N ASN A 64 -5.99 24.02 -0.57
CA ASN A 64 -6.67 25.01 -1.38
C ASN A 64 -5.85 25.30 -2.63
N ALA A 65 -6.49 25.33 -3.81
CA ALA A 65 -5.82 25.46 -5.09
C ALA A 65 -4.98 26.74 -5.26
N THR A 66 -5.26 27.80 -4.48
CA THR A 66 -4.54 29.08 -4.57
C THR A 66 -3.75 29.39 -3.31
N SER A 67 -4.36 29.25 -2.13
CA SER A 67 -3.76 29.74 -0.87
C SER A 67 -2.99 28.70 -0.06
N MET A 68 -3.26 27.40 -0.27
CA MET A 68 -2.63 26.30 0.48
C MET A 68 -2.36 25.13 -0.47
N ILE A 69 -1.31 25.27 -1.28
CA ILE A 69 -0.98 24.33 -2.34
C ILE A 69 -0.14 23.20 -1.74
N LEU A 70 -0.68 21.99 -1.74
CA LEU A 70 -0.07 20.79 -1.14
C LEU A 70 0.26 19.74 -2.21
N PRO A 71 1.28 18.88 -2.00
CA PRO A 71 1.54 17.70 -2.81
C PRO A 71 0.28 16.83 -2.97
N GLY A 72 0.08 16.29 -4.17
CA GLY A 72 -1.05 15.42 -4.47
C GLY A 72 -2.41 16.12 -4.61
N LEU A 73 -2.47 17.46 -4.54
CA LEU A 73 -3.70 18.26 -4.68
C LEU A 73 -4.80 17.84 -3.68
N ALA A 74 -4.39 17.42 -2.48
CA ALA A 74 -5.27 16.87 -1.46
C ALA A 74 -4.86 17.33 -0.06
N ASN A 75 -5.79 17.20 0.89
CA ASN A 75 -5.51 17.44 2.30
C ASN A 75 -4.40 16.51 2.78
N ILE A 76 -3.56 17.02 3.68
CA ILE A 76 -2.53 16.23 4.35
C ILE A 76 -2.95 16.03 5.80
N THR A 77 -3.18 14.78 6.19
CA THR A 77 -3.24 14.39 7.60
C THR A 77 -1.81 14.12 8.07
N THR A 78 -1.39 14.85 9.09
CA THR A 78 -0.07 14.76 9.73
C THR A 78 -0.07 13.72 10.85
N VAL A 79 1.11 13.29 11.23
CA VAL A 79 1.38 12.61 12.50
C VAL A 79 2.58 13.27 13.19
N GLY A 80 2.74 13.01 14.50
CA GLY A 80 3.89 13.51 15.25
C GLY A 80 5.20 12.99 14.66
N GLY A 81 6.11 13.89 14.32
CA GLY A 81 7.40 13.62 13.67
C GLY A 81 7.44 13.97 12.17
N ASP A 82 6.30 14.18 11.51
CA ASP A 82 6.27 14.59 10.12
C ASP A 82 6.97 15.95 9.93
N THR A 83 7.65 16.13 8.80
CA THR A 83 8.33 17.40 8.47
C THR A 83 7.87 17.93 7.11
N ALA A 84 7.89 19.26 6.97
CA ALA A 84 7.47 19.92 5.73
C ALA A 84 8.28 21.19 5.46
N LEU A 85 8.44 21.52 4.18
CA LEU A 85 9.00 22.77 3.71
C LEU A 85 7.91 23.59 3.03
N PHE A 86 7.63 24.78 3.54
CA PHE A 86 6.68 25.73 2.95
C PHE A 86 7.38 26.98 2.44
N VAL A 87 6.94 27.46 1.29
CA VAL A 87 7.36 28.73 0.70
C VAL A 87 6.14 29.63 0.46
N SER A 88 6.20 30.86 0.95
CA SER A 88 5.19 31.87 0.67
C SER A 88 5.30 32.35 -0.77
N LEU A 89 4.17 32.46 -1.45
CA LEU A 89 4.02 33.09 -2.75
C LEU A 89 3.52 34.55 -2.63
N GLY A 90 3.41 35.07 -1.40
CA GLY A 90 2.86 36.38 -1.10
C GLY A 90 1.36 36.35 -0.80
N GLY A 91 0.87 37.35 -0.06
CA GLY A 91 -0.58 37.56 0.16
C GLY A 91 -1.29 36.46 0.97
N GLY A 92 -0.54 35.62 1.69
CA GLY A 92 -1.07 34.47 2.42
C GLY A 92 -1.21 33.19 1.61
N ASN A 93 -0.65 33.17 0.39
CA ASN A 93 -0.56 31.98 -0.42
C ASN A 93 0.71 31.21 -0.06
N TRP A 94 0.57 29.94 0.27
CA TRP A 94 1.68 29.07 0.64
C TRP A 94 1.70 27.82 -0.23
N ARG A 95 2.91 27.42 -0.62
CA ARG A 95 3.16 26.15 -1.31
C ARG A 95 4.04 25.25 -0.46
N CYS A 96 3.57 24.04 -0.21
CA CYS A 96 4.39 22.97 0.34
C CYS A 96 5.30 22.45 -0.78
N MET A 97 6.60 22.66 -0.62
CA MET A 97 7.63 22.24 -1.58
C MET A 97 8.06 20.80 -1.32
N ASP A 98 8.06 20.39 -0.06
CA ASP A 98 8.41 19.05 0.37
C ASP A 98 7.59 18.66 1.60
N TYR A 99 7.21 17.39 1.67
CA TYR A 99 6.51 16.82 2.81
C TYR A 99 7.05 15.41 3.05
N MET A 100 7.77 15.24 4.16
CA MET A 100 8.35 13.96 4.55
C MET A 100 7.56 13.40 5.73
N ARG A 101 6.92 12.25 5.50
CA ARG A 101 6.30 11.49 6.60
C ARG A 101 7.38 10.82 7.44
N VAL A 102 7.18 10.83 8.76
CA VAL A 102 7.99 10.03 9.69
C VAL A 102 7.65 8.56 9.57
N ALA A 103 6.37 8.25 9.30
CA ALA A 103 5.94 6.91 8.99
C ALA A 103 6.48 6.53 7.60
N ALA A 104 6.95 5.28 7.46
CA ALA A 104 7.24 4.71 6.15
C ALA A 104 6.08 5.05 5.20
N MET A 105 6.41 5.51 3.98
CA MET A 105 5.40 5.75 2.95
C MET A 105 4.43 4.57 2.97
N PRO A 106 3.10 4.77 3.14
CA PRO A 106 2.18 3.66 3.01
C PRO A 106 2.50 3.02 1.67
N ALA A 107 2.86 1.73 1.70
CA ALA A 107 3.26 1.00 0.51
C ALA A 107 2.23 1.34 -0.55
N LEU A 108 2.68 1.91 -1.67
CA LEU A 108 1.81 2.25 -2.77
C LEU A 108 1.09 0.95 -3.10
N THR A 109 -0.18 0.87 -2.72
CA THR A 109 -0.96 -0.35 -2.83
C THR A 109 -1.36 -0.40 -4.29
N ILE A 110 -0.41 -0.75 -5.16
CA ILE A 110 -0.66 -1.10 -6.57
C ILE A 110 -1.21 -2.52 -6.58
N ASP A 111 -2.32 -2.69 -5.88
CA ASP A 111 -2.90 -3.99 -5.56
C ASP A 111 -3.46 -4.68 -6.81
N LYS A 112 -3.77 -3.90 -7.85
CA LYS A 112 -4.27 -4.43 -9.13
C LYS A 112 -3.20 -5.09 -10.00
N GLY A 113 -1.90 -4.90 -9.69
CA GLY A 113 -0.79 -5.41 -10.50
C GLY A 113 0.00 -6.57 -9.88
N LEU A 114 -0.15 -6.81 -8.58
CA LEU A 114 0.57 -7.84 -7.85
C LEU A 114 -0.34 -9.04 -7.55
N ALA A 115 0.25 -10.20 -7.35
CA ALA A 115 -0.49 -11.38 -6.90
C ALA A 115 -0.89 -11.21 -5.43
N THR A 116 -2.18 -11.39 -5.14
CA THR A 116 -2.73 -11.34 -3.76
C THR A 116 -2.42 -12.60 -2.96
N ALA A 117 -2.12 -13.71 -3.64
CA ALA A 117 -1.49 -14.90 -3.08
C ALA A 117 -0.77 -15.69 -4.18
N TRP A 118 0.27 -16.44 -3.81
CA TRP A 118 0.87 -17.43 -4.70
C TRP A 118 1.56 -18.54 -3.91
N VAL A 119 1.71 -19.72 -4.53
CA VAL A 119 2.47 -20.83 -3.96
C VAL A 119 3.13 -21.65 -5.07
N ASN A 120 4.37 -22.06 -4.84
CA ASN A 120 5.03 -23.15 -5.55
C ASN A 120 5.24 -24.32 -4.56
N PHE A 121 4.78 -25.52 -4.93
CA PHE A 121 4.87 -26.69 -4.06
C PHE A 121 5.07 -27.98 -4.87
N ASN A 122 5.49 -29.02 -4.16
CA ASN A 122 5.54 -30.38 -4.65
C ASN A 122 4.31 -31.14 -4.13
N GLY A 123 3.40 -31.54 -5.01
CA GLY A 123 2.19 -32.26 -4.68
C GLY A 123 2.37 -33.74 -4.36
N VAL A 124 3.58 -34.30 -4.56
CA VAL A 124 3.95 -35.67 -4.18
C VAL A 124 4.48 -35.68 -2.74
N THR A 125 5.43 -34.80 -2.42
CA THR A 125 6.03 -34.70 -1.07
C THR A 125 5.28 -33.74 -0.15
N MET A 126 4.32 -32.98 -0.69
CA MET A 126 3.56 -31.93 0.00
C MET A 126 4.44 -30.81 0.59
N SER A 127 5.62 -30.59 0.02
CA SER A 127 6.54 -29.53 0.47
C SER A 127 6.31 -28.23 -0.30
N ILE A 128 6.10 -27.12 0.42
CA ILE A 128 6.08 -25.77 -0.17
C ILE A 128 7.51 -25.32 -0.44
N LYS A 129 7.78 -24.89 -1.68
CA LYS A 129 9.08 -24.35 -2.12
C LYS A 129 9.16 -22.84 -1.99
N GLY A 130 8.03 -22.16 -2.06
CA GLY A 130 7.89 -20.72 -1.82
C GLY A 130 6.42 -20.29 -1.86
N ALA A 131 6.05 -19.24 -1.14
CA ALA A 131 4.69 -18.73 -1.14
C ALA A 131 4.58 -17.27 -0.68
N HIS A 132 3.44 -16.65 -1.01
CA HIS A 132 2.94 -15.40 -0.44
C HIS A 132 1.46 -15.54 -0.10
N ASN A 133 1.07 -15.08 1.09
CA ASN A 133 -0.31 -15.17 1.61
C ASN A 133 -0.91 -16.60 1.53
N VAL A 134 -0.09 -17.63 1.76
CA VAL A 134 -0.54 -19.03 1.84
C VAL A 134 -0.09 -19.64 3.16
N ALA A 135 -1.05 -20.02 3.98
CA ALA A 135 -0.83 -20.66 5.27
C ALA A 135 -0.46 -22.14 5.10
N SER A 136 -1.13 -22.82 4.17
CA SER A 136 -0.85 -24.23 3.90
C SER A 136 -1.42 -24.67 2.56
N VAL A 137 -0.88 -25.78 2.05
CA VAL A 137 -1.47 -26.54 0.95
C VAL A 137 -1.88 -27.91 1.48
N THR A 138 -3.17 -28.20 1.44
CA THR A 138 -3.73 -29.47 1.91
C THR A 138 -4.13 -30.33 0.73
N ARG A 139 -3.60 -31.56 0.65
CA ARG A 139 -4.04 -32.55 -0.33
C ARG A 139 -5.38 -33.13 0.10
N VAL A 140 -6.37 -33.05 -0.79
CA VAL A 140 -7.71 -33.64 -0.57
C VAL A 140 -7.74 -35.07 -1.11
N SER A 141 -7.25 -35.24 -2.33
CA SER A 141 -7.06 -36.51 -3.03
C SER A 141 -5.93 -36.36 -4.06
N ALA A 142 -5.61 -37.40 -4.82
CA ALA A 142 -4.60 -37.30 -5.87
C ALA A 142 -4.90 -36.14 -6.83
N GLY A 143 -3.92 -35.26 -7.02
CA GLY A 143 -4.04 -34.09 -7.88
C GLY A 143 -5.00 -32.99 -7.42
N VAL A 144 -5.68 -33.14 -6.26
CA VAL A 144 -6.63 -32.13 -5.74
C VAL A 144 -6.07 -31.51 -4.46
N TYR A 145 -5.90 -30.18 -4.47
CA TYR A 145 -5.30 -29.44 -3.37
C TYR A 145 -6.15 -28.23 -2.98
N THR A 146 -6.21 -27.96 -1.68
CA THR A 146 -6.76 -26.71 -1.13
C THR A 146 -5.59 -25.83 -0.69
N ILE A 147 -5.50 -24.63 -1.27
CA ILE A 147 -4.55 -23.59 -0.88
C ILE A 147 -5.28 -22.71 0.13
N ASN A 148 -4.82 -22.72 1.38
CA ASN A 148 -5.40 -21.92 2.46
C ASN A 148 -4.60 -20.62 2.60
N PHE A 149 -5.29 -19.48 2.66
CA PHE A 149 -4.66 -18.17 2.79
C PHE A 149 -4.31 -17.86 4.25
N VAL A 150 -3.25 -17.06 4.45
CA VAL A 150 -2.92 -16.53 5.78
C VAL A 150 -3.92 -15.45 6.16
N ASN A 151 -4.08 -14.48 5.26
CA ASN A 151 -5.02 -13.38 5.38
C ASN A 151 -6.18 -13.63 4.41
N PRO A 152 -7.44 -13.58 4.87
CA PRO A 152 -8.58 -13.72 3.99
C PRO A 152 -8.60 -12.62 2.92
N MET A 153 -8.93 -13.01 1.69
CA MET A 153 -9.34 -12.11 0.61
C MET A 153 -10.63 -11.39 1.04
N ALA A 154 -10.84 -10.13 0.62
CA ALA A 154 -12.07 -9.40 0.91
C ALA A 154 -13.32 -10.02 0.27
N ASN A 155 -13.15 -10.72 -0.85
CA ASN A 155 -14.20 -11.43 -1.56
C ASN A 155 -13.63 -12.62 -2.37
N ALA A 156 -14.51 -13.50 -2.84
CA ALA A 156 -14.14 -14.66 -3.66
C ALA A 156 -13.99 -14.35 -5.17
N ASN A 157 -14.11 -13.08 -5.59
CA ASN A 157 -14.08 -12.66 -7.00
C ASN A 157 -12.64 -12.43 -7.51
N TYR A 158 -11.71 -13.31 -7.16
CA TYR A 158 -10.32 -13.26 -7.63
C TYR A 158 -10.09 -14.17 -8.84
N ALA A 159 -9.13 -13.79 -9.67
CA ALA A 159 -8.59 -14.61 -10.75
C ALA A 159 -7.55 -15.59 -10.19
N VAL A 160 -7.44 -16.76 -10.82
CA VAL A 160 -6.46 -17.80 -10.45
C VAL A 160 -5.76 -18.22 -11.73
N GLY A 161 -4.45 -17.99 -11.78
CA GLY A 161 -3.54 -18.55 -12.78
C GLY A 161 -2.72 -19.66 -12.13
N TYR A 162 -2.24 -20.61 -12.92
CA TYR A 162 -1.65 -21.81 -12.36
C TYR A 162 -0.80 -22.56 -13.40
N SER A 163 0.15 -23.40 -12.96
CA SER A 163 0.98 -24.23 -13.83
C SER A 163 1.40 -25.52 -13.14
N ALA A 164 1.66 -26.56 -13.94
CA ALA A 164 2.34 -27.76 -13.47
C ALA A 164 3.20 -28.40 -14.59
N GLY A 165 4.39 -28.91 -14.27
CA GLY A 165 5.29 -29.64 -15.20
C GLY A 165 5.80 -30.94 -14.55
N THR A 166 6.26 -32.00 -15.22
CA THR A 166 6.88 -32.15 -16.54
C THR A 166 6.33 -33.40 -17.27
N GLY A 167 5.72 -33.23 -18.45
CA GLY A 167 5.20 -34.33 -19.28
C GLY A 167 4.06 -33.89 -20.21
N ASN A 168 3.93 -34.54 -21.37
CA ASN A 168 2.92 -34.20 -22.38
C ASN A 168 1.49 -34.37 -21.85
N GLY A 169 0.65 -33.35 -22.01
CA GLY A 169 -0.81 -33.44 -21.84
C GLY A 169 -1.39 -33.04 -20.47
N ARG A 170 -0.64 -32.49 -19.52
CA ARG A 170 -1.25 -32.19 -18.20
C ARG A 170 -2.18 -30.96 -18.28
N TRP A 171 -3.46 -31.14 -17.90
CA TRP A 171 -4.49 -30.11 -17.88
C TRP A 171 -4.85 -29.70 -16.44
N MET A 172 -5.47 -28.53 -16.28
CA MET A 172 -5.84 -28.01 -14.97
C MET A 172 -7.19 -27.30 -14.94
N TYR A 173 -7.90 -27.49 -13.83
CA TYR A 173 -9.24 -26.98 -13.61
C TYR A 173 -9.41 -26.46 -12.17
N LEU A 174 -10.28 -25.48 -11.98
CA LEU A 174 -10.83 -25.13 -10.66
C LEU A 174 -11.79 -26.24 -10.23
N TYR A 175 -11.67 -26.75 -9.00
CA TYR A 175 -12.36 -27.98 -8.60
C TYR A 175 -13.62 -27.72 -7.77
N ASN A 176 -14.76 -28.32 -8.13
CA ASN A 176 -16.00 -28.28 -7.31
C ASN A 176 -16.70 -29.67 -7.20
N GLY A 177 -15.94 -30.77 -7.19
CA GLY A 177 -16.48 -32.08 -6.77
C GLY A 177 -17.19 -32.94 -7.83
N THR A 178 -17.27 -32.56 -9.11
CA THR A 178 -17.56 -33.53 -10.19
C THR A 178 -16.87 -33.07 -11.49
N PHE A 179 -16.27 -34.01 -12.21
CA PHE A 179 -15.66 -33.79 -13.54
C PHE A 179 -16.75 -33.46 -14.57
N ASN A 180 -17.26 -32.23 -14.59
CA ASN A 180 -17.98 -31.67 -15.73
C ASN A 180 -18.00 -30.15 -15.65
N THR A 181 -17.55 -29.50 -16.73
CA THR A 181 -17.19 -28.08 -16.85
C THR A 181 -18.39 -27.14 -16.97
N THR A 182 -19.47 -27.36 -16.21
CA THR A 182 -20.73 -26.60 -16.39
C THR A 182 -21.40 -26.12 -15.10
N ASP A 183 -20.71 -26.07 -13.97
CA ASP A 183 -21.20 -25.34 -12.80
C ASP A 183 -20.22 -24.22 -12.39
N SER A 184 -20.71 -22.98 -12.42
CA SER A 184 -19.95 -21.73 -12.47
C SER A 184 -19.47 -21.24 -11.10
N THR A 185 -19.56 -22.05 -10.05
CA THR A 185 -19.00 -21.75 -8.73
C THR A 185 -17.80 -22.63 -8.43
N SER A 186 -16.62 -22.14 -8.80
CA SER A 186 -15.34 -22.62 -8.24
C SER A 186 -15.41 -22.61 -6.70
N THR A 187 -14.74 -23.52 -5.98
CA THR A 187 -14.52 -23.36 -4.52
C THR A 187 -13.45 -22.31 -4.24
N LYS A 188 -13.68 -21.11 -4.77
CA LYS A 188 -13.03 -19.89 -4.32
C LYS A 188 -13.79 -19.42 -3.10
N THR A 189 -13.07 -19.18 -2.03
CA THR A 189 -13.60 -18.58 -0.82
C THR A 189 -12.66 -17.45 -0.43
N THR A 190 -13.09 -16.62 0.51
CA THR A 190 -12.20 -15.59 1.05
C THR A 190 -10.98 -16.21 1.75
N THR A 191 -11.04 -17.46 2.18
CA THR A 191 -9.98 -18.11 2.98
C THR A 191 -9.17 -19.15 2.23
N SER A 192 -9.63 -19.61 1.07
CA SER A 192 -8.97 -20.68 0.33
C SER A 192 -9.44 -20.81 -1.11
N VAL A 193 -8.62 -21.46 -1.93
CA VAL A 193 -9.00 -21.95 -3.26
C VAL A 193 -8.68 -23.43 -3.40
N ARG A 194 -9.61 -24.21 -3.95
CA ARG A 194 -9.33 -25.59 -4.35
C ARG A 194 -9.04 -25.70 -5.85
N VAL A 195 -7.99 -26.42 -6.18
CA VAL A 195 -7.52 -26.64 -7.54
C VAL A 195 -7.34 -28.13 -7.80
N MET A 196 -7.46 -28.51 -9.07
CA MET A 196 -7.15 -29.87 -9.52
C MET A 196 -6.18 -29.86 -10.70
N PHE A 197 -5.23 -30.78 -10.65
CA PHE A 197 -4.24 -31.07 -11.66
C PHE A 197 -4.51 -32.45 -12.24
N ALA A 198 -4.58 -32.52 -13.57
CA ALA A 198 -4.90 -33.74 -14.29
C ALA A 198 -3.82 -34.11 -15.32
N ASP A 199 -3.82 -35.36 -15.76
CA ASP A 199 -2.98 -35.86 -16.84
C ASP A 199 -3.60 -35.59 -18.23
N GLY A 200 -2.95 -36.11 -19.28
CA GLY A 200 -3.43 -36.08 -20.68
C GLY A 200 -4.83 -36.60 -20.91
N GLY A 201 -5.26 -37.56 -20.08
CA GLY A 201 -6.58 -38.17 -20.13
C GLY A 201 -7.60 -37.50 -19.20
N GLY A 202 -7.24 -36.41 -18.53
CA GLY A 202 -8.09 -35.74 -17.57
C GLY A 202 -8.17 -36.43 -16.21
N SER A 203 -7.36 -37.43 -15.90
CA SER A 203 -7.36 -38.06 -14.57
C SER A 203 -6.57 -37.23 -13.57
N ALA A 204 -7.10 -37.04 -12.36
CA ALA A 204 -6.43 -36.24 -11.33
C ALA A 204 -5.13 -36.92 -10.84
N VAL A 205 -4.02 -36.19 -10.89
CA VAL A 205 -2.67 -36.73 -10.64
C VAL A 205 -1.80 -35.75 -9.89
N ASP A 206 -1.01 -36.27 -8.93
CA ASP A 206 -0.05 -35.45 -8.21
C ASP A 206 1.12 -35.04 -9.12
N ASN A 207 1.69 -33.86 -8.85
CA ASN A 207 2.84 -33.37 -9.59
C ASN A 207 3.91 -32.76 -8.67
N ALA A 208 5.18 -32.94 -9.01
CA ALA A 208 6.31 -32.46 -8.20
C ALA A 208 6.55 -30.95 -8.34
N ASP A 209 6.07 -30.36 -9.44
CA ASP A 209 6.20 -28.93 -9.72
C ASP A 209 4.82 -28.34 -10.01
N ILE A 210 4.23 -27.71 -9.00
CA ILE A 210 2.96 -27.01 -9.09
C ILE A 210 3.16 -25.56 -8.68
N SER A 211 2.62 -24.63 -9.47
CA SER A 211 2.47 -23.22 -9.08
C SER A 211 1.02 -22.77 -9.19
N VAL A 212 0.56 -21.98 -8.24
CA VAL A 212 -0.74 -21.29 -8.26
C VAL A 212 -0.50 -19.82 -7.92
N ILE A 213 -1.06 -18.92 -8.70
CA ILE A 213 -0.98 -17.46 -8.54
C ILE A 213 -2.40 -16.89 -8.57
N ILE A 214 -2.70 -15.96 -7.66
CA ILE A 214 -4.03 -15.39 -7.48
C ILE A 214 -3.94 -13.86 -7.61
N PHE A 215 -4.88 -13.26 -8.33
CA PHE A 215 -5.00 -11.82 -8.52
C PHE A 215 -6.40 -11.33 -8.14
N GLY A 216 -6.50 -10.20 -7.45
CA GLY A 216 -7.78 -9.66 -6.96
C GLY A 216 -8.25 -10.32 -5.66
N GLY A 217 -9.53 -10.13 -5.30
CA GLY A 217 -10.03 -10.52 -3.98
C GLY A 217 -9.59 -9.55 -2.87
N MET A 218 -9.36 -8.29 -3.23
CA MET A 218 -8.98 -7.20 -2.31
C MET A 218 -10.21 -6.38 -1.93
#